data_AF-A0A352MUE7-F1
#
_entry.id   AF-A0A352MUE7-F1
#
_cell.length_a   1.000
_cell.length_b   1.000
_cell.length_c   1.000
_cell.angle_alpha   90.00
_cell.angle_beta   90.00
_cell.angle_gamma   90.00
#
_symmetry.space_group_name_H-M   'P 1'
#
loop_
_entity.id
_entity.type
_entity.pdbx_description
1 polymer ?
#
loop_
_entity_poly.entity_id
_entity_poly.type
_entity_poly.pdbx_seq_one_letter_code
_entity_poly.pdbx_strand_id
1 'polypeptide(L)' 'NEEYYKKGSNTSISHFYDKLLRLKELMNTQTAKKLAENRQKYMEQFLEEFYAEWNGRK' A
#
# COMPACT_ATOMS: atom_id res chain seq x y z
N ASN A 1 15.85 7.98 -4.77
CA ASN A 1 14.48 7.70 -5.28
C ASN A 1 13.45 7.97 -4.17
N GLU A 2 13.14 9.25 -3.93
CA GLU A 2 12.25 9.71 -2.85
C GLU A 2 10.87 10.19 -3.34
N GLU A 3 10.63 10.23 -4.66
CA GLU A 3 9.39 10.79 -5.23
C GLU A 3 8.12 10.00 -4.90
N TYR A 4 8.22 8.69 -4.68
CA TYR A 4 7.06 7.82 -4.41
C TYR A 4 6.58 7.87 -2.96
N TYR A 5 7.45 8.26 -2.02
CA TYR A 5 7.08 8.53 -0.62
C TYR A 5 6.59 9.97 -0.42
N LYS A 6 6.73 10.81 -1.45
CA LYS A 6 6.32 12.21 -1.41
C LYS A 6 4.81 12.30 -1.57
N LYS A 7 4.14 12.54 -0.44
CA LYS A 7 2.70 12.81 -0.37
C LYS A 7 2.32 13.88 -1.40
N GLY A 8 1.37 13.57 -2.29
CA GLY A 8 0.94 14.47 -3.36
C GLY A 8 1.60 14.29 -4.73
N SER A 9 2.46 13.28 -4.93
CA SER A 9 2.82 12.84 -6.29
C SER A 9 1.63 12.09 -6.93
N ASN A 10 1.34 12.33 -8.21
CA ASN A 10 0.26 11.66 -8.95
C ASN A 10 0.74 10.32 -9.55
N THR A 11 1.33 9.47 -8.72
CA THR A 11 1.79 8.14 -9.16
C THR A 11 0.85 7.05 -8.65
N SER A 12 0.80 5.92 -9.36
CA SER A 12 0.02 4.77 -8.87
C SER A 12 0.51 4.29 -7.51
N ILE A 13 1.83 4.39 -7.24
CA ILE A 13 2.44 3.94 -5.98
C ILE A 13 2.11 4.86 -4.80
N SER A 14 2.15 6.19 -4.98
CA SER A 14 1.75 7.12 -3.92
C SER A 14 0.29 6.94 -3.51
N HIS A 15 -0.61 6.57 -4.45
CA HIS A 15 -2.00 6.23 -4.12
C HIS A 15 -2.16 5.02 -3.19
N PHE A 16 -1.22 4.07 -3.19
CA PHE A 16 -1.23 2.98 -2.20
C PHE A 16 -1.09 3.54 -0.79
N TYR A 17 -0.12 4.42 -0.57
CA TYR A 17 0.16 5.02 0.73
C TYR A 17 -0.90 6.05 1.16
N ASP A 18 -1.34 6.89 0.21
CA ASP A 18 -2.29 7.97 0.51
C ASP A 18 -3.69 7.44 0.85
N LYS A 19 -4.10 6.33 0.22
CA LYS A 19 -5.47 5.82 0.31
C LYS A 19 -5.53 4.33 0.64
N LEU A 20 -5.00 3.46 -0.21
CA LEU A 20 -5.32 2.03 -0.14
C LEU A 20 -4.88 1.38 1.19
N LEU A 21 -3.71 1.74 1.71
CA LEU A 21 -3.18 1.25 2.99
C LEU A 21 -3.82 1.91 4.22
N ARG A 22 -4.71 2.89 4.03
CA ARG A 22 -5.46 3.59 5.09
C ARG A 22 -6.91 3.11 5.19
N LEU A 23 -7.41 2.36 4.20
CA LEU A 23 -8.80 1.92 4.12
C LEU A 23 -9.22 1.00 5.26
N LYS A 24 -8.31 0.19 5.83
CA LYS A 24 -8.66 -0.73 6.93
C LYS A 24 -9.20 0.03 8.15
N GLU A 25 -8.65 1.20 8.44
CA GLU A 25 -9.04 2.01 9.61
C GLU A 25 -10.42 2.64 9.42
N LEU A 26 -10.84 2.80 8.16
CA LEU A 26 -12.14 3.37 7.78
C LEU A 26 -13.25 2.31 7.72
N MET A 27 -12.96 1.04 7.99
CA MET A 27 -13.97 -0.03 7.99
C MET A 27 -14.89 0.08 9.21
N ASN A 28 -16.21 0.01 8.97
CA ASN A 28 -17.23 0.25 10.00
C ASN A 28 -17.44 -0.94 10.96
N THR A 29 -17.14 -2.17 10.53
CA THR A 29 -17.37 -3.38 11.33
C THR A 29 -16.07 -4.11 11.62
N GLN A 30 -16.02 -4.84 12.73
CA GLN A 30 -14.84 -5.66 13.08
C GLN A 30 -14.54 -6.72 12.01
N THR A 31 -15.57 -7.33 11.44
CA THR A 31 -15.43 -8.30 10.34
C THR A 31 -14.80 -7.66 9.11
N ALA A 32 -15.24 -6.45 8.73
CA ALA A 32 -14.66 -5.72 7.61
C ALA A 32 -13.21 -5.31 7.87
N LYS A 33 -12.88 -4.87 9.10
CA LYS A 33 -11.50 -4.57 9.52
C LYS A 33 -10.59 -5.80 9.36
N LYS A 34 -11.00 -6.96 9.88
CA LYS A 34 -10.23 -8.21 9.77
C LYS A 34 -10.03 -8.66 8.32
N LEU A 35 -11.05 -8.50 7.47
CA LEU A 35 -10.90 -8.79 6.04
C LEU A 35 -9.96 -7.79 5.35
N ALA A 36 -10.06 -6.50 5.68
CA ALA A 36 -9.22 -5.46 5.14
C ALA A 36 -7.75 -5.62 5.55
N GLU A 37 -7.46 -6.09 6.76
CA GLU A 37 -6.10 -6.41 7.21
C GLU A 37 -5.41 -7.45 6.30
N ASN A 38 -6.10 -8.54 5.97
CA ASN A 38 -5.57 -9.56 5.07
C ASN A 38 -5.27 -9.00 3.67
N ARG A 39 -6.18 -8.16 3.14
CA ARG A 39 -6.00 -7.50 1.84
C ARG A 39 -4.86 -6.50 1.88
N GLN A 40 -4.73 -5.77 2.99
CA GLN A 40 -3.66 -4.79 3.19
C GLN A 40 -2.29 -5.45 3.24
N LYS A 41 -2.17 -6.58 3.93
CA LYS A 41 -0.94 -7.38 3.93
C LYS A 41 -0.51 -7.81 2.53
N TYR A 42 -1.45 -8.21 1.68
CA TYR A 42 -1.16 -8.55 0.29
C TYR A 42 -0.64 -7.35 -0.51
N MET A 43 -1.23 -6.16 -0.31
CA MET A 43 -0.75 -4.93 -0.95
C MET A 43 0.66 -4.54 -0.48
N GLU A 44 0.97 -4.71 0.81
CA GLU A 44 2.31 -4.46 1.35
C GLU A 44 3.36 -5.40 0.75
N GLN A 45 3.03 -6.69 0.62
CA GLN A 45 3.89 -7.68 -0.04
C GLN A 45 4.13 -7.36 -1.51
N PHE A 46 3.09 -6.96 -2.24
CA PHE A 46 3.23 -6.53 -3.63
C PHE A 46 4.18 -5.33 -3.76
N LEU A 47 4.06 -4.32 -2.88
CA LEU A 47 4.95 -3.17 -2.90
C LEU A 47 6.40 -3.55 -2.60
N GLU A 48 6.62 -4.46 -1.65
CA GLU A 48 7.95 -4.98 -1.34
C GLU A 48 8.59 -5.65 -2.56
N GLU A 49 7.86 -6.52 -3.25
CA GLU A 49 8.32 -7.19 -4.47
C GLU A 49 8.59 -6.18 -5.60
N PHE A 50 7.66 -5.25 -5.83
CA PHE A 50 7.81 -4.18 -6.82
C PHE A 50 9.08 -3.36 -6.57
N TYR A 51 9.36 -2.98 -5.32
CA TYR A 51 10.58 -2.23 -4.99
C TYR A 51 11.85 -3.09 -5.01
N ALA A 52 11.75 -4.41 -4.83
CA ALA A 52 12.88 -5.31 -5.00
C ALA A 52 13.29 -5.34 -6.48
N GLU A 53 12.33 -5.55 -7.38
CA GLU A 53 12.52 -5.54 -8.83
C GLU A 53 13.00 -4.17 -9.34
N TRP A 54 12.36 -3.09 -8.90
CA TRP A 54 12.73 -1.74 -9.31
C TRP A 54 14.17 -1.35 -8.96
N ASN A 55 14.66 -1.81 -7.81
CA ASN A 55 16.03 -1.53 -7.36
C ASN A 55 17.04 -2.58 -7.87
N GLY A 56 16.62 -3.52 -8.74
CA GLY A 56 17.47 -4.58 -9.27
C GLY A 56 17.98 -5.56 -8.20
N ARG A 57 17.27 -5.68 -7.08
CA ARG A 57 17.58 -6.63 -5.99
C ARG A 57 16.93 -8.01 -6.22
N LYS A 58 16.06 -8.09 -7.21
CA LYS A 58 15.37 -9.26 -7.73
C LYS A 58 15.21 -9.06 -9.23
#